data_AF-A0A6P1MC96-F1
#
_entry.id   AF-A0A6P1MC96-F1
#
_cell.length_a   1.000
_cell.length_b   1.000
_cell.length_c   1.000
_cell.angle_alpha   90.00
_cell.angle_beta   90.00
_cell.angle_gamma   90.00
#
_symmetry.space_group_name_H-M   'P 1'
#
loop_
_entity.id
_entity.type
_entity.pdbx_description
1 polymer ?
#
loop_
_entity_poly.entity_id
_entity_poly.type
_entity_poly.pdbx_seq_one_letter_code
_entity_poly.pdbx_strand_id
1 'polypeptide(L)'
;MHIGLLSLKGRDDELSGKYKISVIISTGILLLVLFGVVTLKCPHLVYKAWTRVVPRRDMTQEAEQFVKVTVTPSFDFKYSLMKRGVLQHLDRKYTYDVIPEELRGGFLFQGIHRPPIGTRIQFELKCPATVYFFFHYCTNGGFSEIFPELKEWERCLQAPQYDIYNGDHGLNMIMYKLNAEAGAYTIPPTQTENACFNIVFQFLR
;
A
#
# COMPACT_ATOMS: atom_id res chain seq x y z
N MET A 1 -66.63 -67.78 25.96
CA MET A 1 -65.79 -66.78 25.28
C MET A 1 -64.47 -66.69 26.04
N HIS A 2 -63.35 -66.79 25.32
CA HIS A 2 -61.98 -67.02 25.82
C HIS A 2 -61.47 -66.03 26.88
N ILE A 3 -60.84 -66.46 27.99
CA ILE A 3 -59.38 -66.74 28.22
C ILE A 3 -58.49 -65.52 27.90
N GLY A 4 -57.58 -65.00 28.73
CA GLY A 4 -57.06 -65.41 30.05
C GLY A 4 -55.91 -64.48 30.54
N LEU A 5 -55.53 -64.67 31.82
CA LEU A 5 -54.17 -64.74 32.44
C LEU A 5 -53.07 -63.72 32.04
N LEU A 6 -52.19 -63.12 32.87
CA LEU A 6 -51.54 -63.32 34.20
C LEU A 6 -50.96 -61.93 34.62
N SER A 7 -50.79 -61.47 35.86
CA SER A 7 -50.26 -62.00 37.15
C SER A 7 -48.79 -61.65 37.43
N LEU A 8 -48.59 -61.23 38.70
CA LEU A 8 -47.37 -61.13 39.54
C LEU A 8 -46.58 -59.80 39.54
N LYS A 9 -46.63 -58.97 40.61
CA LYS A 9 -45.99 -59.11 41.96
C LYS A 9 -44.55 -58.59 41.91
N GLY A 10 -44.05 -57.64 42.70
CA GLY A 10 -44.53 -56.94 43.90
C GLY A 10 -43.30 -56.65 44.78
N ARG A 11 -43.24 -55.46 45.39
CA ARG A 11 -42.80 -55.18 46.79
C ARG A 11 -42.35 -53.74 46.96
N ASP A 12 -43.15 -53.02 47.73
CA ASP A 12 -42.76 -51.92 48.58
C ASP A 12 -41.80 -52.43 49.66
N ASP A 13 -40.89 -51.58 50.13
CA ASP A 13 -40.68 -51.39 51.56
C ASP A 13 -40.07 -50.00 51.83
N GLU A 14 -40.75 -49.31 52.73
CA GLU A 14 -40.44 -48.02 53.34
C GLU A 14 -39.12 -48.04 54.12
N LEU A 15 -38.50 -46.86 54.27
CA LEU A 15 -38.04 -46.27 55.54
C LEU A 15 -37.47 -44.88 55.19
N SER A 16 -38.19 -43.79 55.50
CA SER A 16 -38.02 -43.02 56.74
C SER A 16 -36.63 -42.36 56.84
N GLY A 17 -36.46 -41.04 56.83
CA GLY A 17 -37.41 -39.95 56.89
C GLY A 17 -36.71 -38.59 56.90
N LYS A 18 -37.53 -37.54 56.69
CA LYS A 18 -37.57 -36.21 57.34
C LYS A 18 -36.20 -35.62 57.74
N TYR A 19 -35.76 -34.44 57.27
CA TYR A 19 -36.40 -33.13 57.49
C TYR A 19 -36.01 -32.07 56.42
N LYS A 20 -37.06 -31.56 55.78
CA LYS A 20 -37.35 -30.21 55.25
C LYS A 20 -36.20 -29.20 55.02
N ILE A 21 -36.02 -28.86 53.74
CA ILE A 21 -35.43 -27.61 53.23
C ILE A 21 -36.57 -26.71 52.72
N SER A 22 -36.33 -25.39 52.75
CA SER A 22 -37.07 -24.27 52.13
C SER A 22 -38.18 -23.64 52.98
N VAL A 23 -38.01 -22.36 53.30
CA VAL A 23 -38.61 -21.23 52.57
C VAL A 23 -38.25 -19.94 53.32
N ILE A 24 -37.34 -19.12 52.77
CA ILE A 24 -37.35 -17.65 52.93
C ILE A 24 -36.81 -17.05 51.62
N ILE A 25 -37.70 -16.75 50.67
CA ILE A 25 -37.46 -15.79 49.59
C ILE A 25 -38.62 -14.81 49.64
N SER A 26 -38.38 -13.61 50.16
CA SER A 26 -39.28 -12.47 50.02
C SER A 26 -38.50 -11.20 50.36
N THR A 27 -38.79 -10.12 49.66
CA THR A 27 -38.23 -8.75 49.83
C THR A 27 -36.82 -8.49 49.29
N GLY A 28 -36.63 -8.70 47.98
CA GLY A 28 -35.47 -8.17 47.26
C GLY A 28 -35.66 -7.95 45.75
N ILE A 29 -36.89 -8.07 45.22
CA ILE A 29 -37.22 -7.84 43.80
C ILE A 29 -38.17 -6.65 43.74
N LEU A 30 -37.61 -5.44 43.90
CA LEU A 30 -38.31 -4.20 43.55
C LEU A 30 -37.32 -3.03 43.37
N LEU A 31 -36.24 -3.23 42.62
CA LEU A 31 -35.33 -2.13 42.25
C LEU A 31 -34.51 -2.37 40.97
N LEU A 32 -35.04 -3.15 40.02
CA LEU A 32 -34.39 -3.43 38.74
C LEU A 32 -35.35 -3.41 37.54
N VAL A 33 -36.37 -2.54 37.56
CA VAL A 33 -37.28 -2.33 36.40
C VAL A 33 -37.44 -0.84 36.03
N LEU A 34 -36.62 0.06 36.59
CA LEU A 34 -36.65 1.49 36.24
C LEU A 34 -35.32 2.04 35.68
N PHE A 35 -34.47 1.17 35.16
CA PHE A 35 -33.32 1.55 34.32
C PHE A 35 -33.22 0.70 33.03
N GLY A 36 -34.33 0.07 32.63
CA GLY A 36 -34.38 -0.83 31.46
C GLY A 36 -35.00 -0.23 30.20
N VAL A 37 -35.42 1.03 30.19
CA VAL A 37 -36.09 1.66 29.03
C VAL A 37 -35.73 3.14 28.89
N VAL A 38 -34.46 3.44 28.59
CA VAL A 38 -34.10 4.74 27.98
C VAL A 38 -33.03 4.49 26.89
N THR A 39 -33.55 4.41 25.67
CA THR A 39 -32.88 4.76 24.40
C THR A 39 -31.63 4.00 23.99
N LEU A 40 -31.86 2.95 23.21
CA LEU A 40 -31.20 2.74 21.92
C LEU A 40 -30.98 4.07 21.18
N LYS A 41 -29.77 4.65 21.22
CA LYS A 41 -29.26 5.56 20.16
C LYS A 41 -27.73 5.46 20.06
N CYS A 42 -27.27 4.94 18.92
CA CYS A 42 -25.94 5.08 18.31
C CYS A 42 -24.72 4.44 18.99
N PRO A 43 -24.34 3.20 18.62
CA PRO A 43 -22.97 2.73 18.72
C PRO A 43 -22.17 3.25 17.51
N HIS A 44 -22.08 4.57 17.35
CA HIS A 44 -21.19 5.22 16.38
C HIS A 44 -20.33 6.28 17.07
N LEU A 45 -19.88 6.00 18.29
CA LEU A 45 -18.68 6.64 18.82
C LEU A 45 -17.48 5.85 18.31
N VAL A 46 -17.15 6.22 17.08
CA VAL A 46 -15.91 5.99 16.37
C VAL A 46 -14.75 5.99 17.35
N TYR A 47 -14.15 4.81 17.56
CA TYR A 47 -12.77 4.70 17.98
C TYR A 47 -11.94 5.55 17.00
N LYS A 48 -11.63 6.80 17.37
CA LYS A 48 -10.48 7.51 16.81
C LYS A 48 -9.26 6.77 17.32
N ALA A 49 -8.90 5.69 16.63
CA ALA A 49 -7.60 5.10 16.73
C ALA A 49 -6.61 6.25 16.46
N TRP A 50 -5.98 6.74 17.53
CA TRP A 50 -4.73 7.46 17.45
C TRP A 50 -3.72 6.48 16.85
N THR A 51 -3.71 6.37 15.53
CA THR A 51 -2.55 5.83 14.84
C THR A 51 -1.42 6.79 15.21
N ARG A 52 -0.48 6.32 16.04
CA ARG A 52 0.80 7.01 16.18
C ARG A 52 1.31 7.18 14.75
N VAL A 53 1.29 8.42 14.26
CA VAL A 53 1.95 8.78 13.01
C VAL A 53 3.43 8.61 13.33
N VAL A 54 3.95 7.39 13.11
CA VAL A 54 5.39 7.17 13.10
C VAL A 54 5.90 8.10 11.99
N PRO A 55 6.80 9.05 12.29
CA PRO A 55 7.36 9.91 11.27
C PRO A 55 7.90 9.00 10.16
N ARG A 56 7.36 9.14 8.94
CA ARG A 56 7.92 8.43 7.79
C ARG A 56 9.38 8.85 7.72
N ARG A 57 10.31 7.89 7.89
CA ARG A 57 11.73 8.16 7.66
C ARG A 57 11.87 8.84 6.30
N ASP A 58 12.70 9.88 6.26
CA ASP A 58 13.03 10.53 5.03
C ASP A 58 13.81 9.55 4.16
N MET A 59 13.14 8.99 3.15
CA MET A 59 13.73 8.03 2.23
C MET A 59 14.85 8.66 1.40
N THR A 60 14.93 9.99 1.35
CA THR A 60 16.00 10.73 0.65
C THR A 60 17.35 10.41 1.28
N GLN A 61 17.46 10.50 2.60
CA GLN A 61 18.70 10.21 3.31
C GLN A 61 19.14 8.75 3.14
N GLU A 62 18.18 7.81 3.07
CA GLU A 62 18.48 6.41 2.83
C GLU A 62 18.94 6.16 1.39
N ALA A 63 18.25 6.73 0.40
CA ALA A 63 18.62 6.62 -1.01
C ALA A 63 20.02 7.23 -1.27
N GLU A 64 20.33 8.37 -0.65
CA GLU A 64 21.61 9.08 -0.80
C GLU A 64 22.82 8.28 -0.29
N GLN A 65 22.61 7.24 0.53
CA GLN A 65 23.66 6.30 0.89
C GLN A 65 24.13 5.45 -0.29
N PHE A 66 23.29 5.29 -1.31
CA PHE A 66 23.53 4.39 -2.44
C PHE A 66 23.60 5.11 -3.79
N VAL A 67 22.91 6.24 -3.96
CA VAL A 67 22.90 7.00 -5.20
C VAL A 67 22.91 8.51 -4.95
N LYS A 68 23.71 9.23 -5.73
CA LYS A 68 23.65 10.69 -5.80
C LYS A 68 23.08 11.10 -7.15
N VAL A 69 21.99 11.87 -7.17
CA VAL A 69 21.38 12.39 -8.40
C VAL A 69 21.63 13.89 -8.53
N THR A 70 21.95 14.33 -9.75
CA THR A 70 22.06 15.74 -10.14
C THR A 70 21.16 15.97 -11.36
N VAL A 71 20.37 17.03 -11.32
CA VAL A 71 19.46 17.41 -12.41
C VAL A 71 19.81 18.81 -12.94
N THR A 72 19.80 18.95 -14.26
CA THR A 72 20.14 20.21 -14.96
C THR A 72 19.10 20.49 -16.04
N PRO A 73 18.35 21.62 -16.01
CA PRO A 73 18.36 22.63 -14.93
C PRO A 73 17.92 22.04 -13.59
N SER A 74 18.32 22.70 -12.50
CA SER A 74 18.00 22.23 -11.15
C SER A 74 16.50 22.37 -10.86
N PHE A 75 15.91 21.35 -10.23
CA PHE A 75 14.56 21.37 -9.69
C PHE A 75 14.44 20.45 -8.48
N ASP A 76 13.37 20.62 -7.72
CA ASP A 76 13.11 19.82 -6.51
C ASP A 76 12.77 18.37 -6.86
N PHE A 77 13.42 17.43 -6.17
CA PHE A 77 13.08 16.02 -6.18
C PHE A 77 13.22 15.41 -4.80
N LYS A 78 12.59 14.26 -4.58
CA LYS A 78 12.71 13.45 -3.37
C LYS A 78 12.71 11.98 -3.71
N TYR A 79 13.02 11.14 -2.73
CA TYR A 79 12.83 9.71 -2.85
C TYR A 79 11.63 9.23 -2.07
N SER A 80 10.99 8.19 -2.59
CA SER A 80 10.01 7.39 -1.86
C SER A 80 10.18 5.92 -2.21
N LEU A 81 9.59 5.04 -1.40
CA LEU A 81 9.47 3.64 -1.75
C LEU A 81 8.47 3.46 -2.90
N MET A 82 8.84 2.73 -3.94
CA MET A 82 7.94 2.38 -5.04
C MET A 82 6.91 1.35 -4.58
N LYS A 83 5.65 1.80 -4.42
CA LYS A 83 4.51 1.01 -3.95
C LYS A 83 3.19 1.61 -4.43
N ARG A 84 2.13 0.82 -4.46
CA ARG A 84 0.80 1.31 -4.88
C ARG A 84 0.39 2.53 -4.04
N GLY A 85 -0.16 3.54 -4.71
CA GLY A 85 -0.59 4.81 -4.12
C GLY A 85 0.56 5.79 -3.84
N VAL A 86 1.80 5.48 -4.22
CA VAL A 86 2.90 6.45 -4.15
C VAL A 86 2.70 7.54 -5.20
N LEU A 87 3.03 8.78 -4.85
CA LEU A 87 2.93 9.91 -5.76
C LEU A 87 3.81 9.71 -6.99
N GLN A 88 3.34 10.19 -8.13
CA GLN A 88 4.09 10.18 -9.37
C GLN A 88 5.09 11.35 -9.43
N HIS A 89 4.63 12.55 -9.07
CA HIS A 89 5.43 13.78 -9.08
C HIS A 89 5.15 14.57 -7.81
N LEU A 90 6.09 15.43 -7.40
CA LEU A 90 5.97 16.19 -6.15
C LEU A 90 4.93 17.32 -6.20
N ASP A 91 4.71 17.88 -7.38
CA ASP A 91 3.85 19.05 -7.62
C ASP A 91 2.48 18.65 -8.20
N ARG A 92 2.22 17.35 -8.32
CA ARG A 92 0.92 16.80 -8.73
C ARG A 92 0.51 15.75 -7.73
N LYS A 93 -0.80 15.47 -7.70
CA LYS A 93 -1.34 14.51 -6.77
C LYS A 93 -1.50 13.10 -7.40
N TYR A 94 -1.01 12.89 -8.62
CA TYR A 94 -1.15 11.62 -9.35
C TYR A 94 -0.43 10.49 -8.63
N THR A 95 -0.96 9.27 -8.71
CA THR A 95 -0.41 8.11 -7.99
C THR A 95 -0.31 6.86 -8.85
N TYR A 96 0.71 6.04 -8.61
CA TYR A 96 0.83 4.73 -9.27
C TYR A 96 -0.18 3.71 -8.71
N ASP A 97 -0.91 3.04 -9.59
CA ASP A 97 -1.94 2.04 -9.26
C ASP A 97 -1.50 0.61 -9.69
N VAL A 98 -0.83 0.51 -10.84
CA VAL A 98 -0.18 -0.71 -11.34
C VAL A 98 1.34 -0.54 -11.25
N ILE A 99 2.00 -1.48 -10.57
CA ILE A 99 3.45 -1.50 -10.38
C ILE A 99 3.97 -2.90 -10.71
N PRO A 100 4.81 -3.06 -11.74
CA PRO A 100 5.53 -4.30 -12.00
C PRO A 100 6.31 -4.77 -10.78
N GLU A 101 6.38 -6.08 -10.57
CA GLU A 101 6.95 -6.64 -9.34
C GLU A 101 8.42 -6.26 -9.17
N GLU A 102 9.16 -6.17 -10.27
CA GLU A 102 10.57 -5.78 -10.29
C GLU A 102 10.83 -4.35 -9.79
N LEU A 103 9.82 -3.48 -9.76
CA LEU A 103 9.93 -2.13 -9.22
C LEU A 103 9.58 -2.06 -7.73
N ARG A 104 8.88 -3.06 -7.19
CA ARG A 104 8.28 -2.98 -5.87
C ARG A 104 9.35 -2.88 -4.80
N GLY A 105 9.28 -1.84 -3.97
CA GLY A 105 10.24 -1.61 -2.90
C GLY A 105 11.54 -0.91 -3.33
N GLY A 106 11.70 -0.57 -4.62
CA GLY A 106 12.82 0.24 -5.09
C GLY A 106 12.71 1.71 -4.64
N PHE A 107 13.83 2.44 -4.72
CA PHE A 107 13.86 3.88 -4.46
C PHE A 107 13.37 4.65 -5.68
N LEU A 108 12.13 5.13 -5.61
CA LEU A 108 11.52 5.99 -6.61
C LEU A 108 12.06 7.42 -6.45
N PHE A 109 12.78 7.90 -7.45
CA PHE A 109 13.03 9.32 -7.67
C PHE A 109 11.72 9.99 -8.11
N GLN A 110 11.24 10.97 -7.35
CA GLN A 110 10.04 11.75 -7.62
C GLN A 110 10.44 13.19 -7.95
N GLY A 111 10.38 13.55 -9.22
CA GLY A 111 10.65 14.92 -9.68
C GLY A 111 9.39 15.80 -9.76
N ILE A 112 9.53 16.93 -10.44
CA ILE A 112 8.41 17.78 -10.86
C ILE A 112 7.75 17.24 -12.13
N HIS A 113 6.46 17.48 -12.29
CA HIS A 113 5.73 17.19 -13.51
C HIS A 113 6.12 18.18 -14.63
N ARG A 114 6.54 17.66 -15.78
CA ARG A 114 6.94 18.45 -16.96
C ARG A 114 8.15 19.36 -16.69
N PRO A 115 9.33 18.77 -16.40
CA PRO A 115 10.53 19.57 -16.30
C PRO A 115 10.87 20.23 -17.65
N PRO A 116 11.67 21.31 -17.66
CA PRO A 116 12.00 22.05 -18.87
C PRO A 116 12.65 21.20 -19.96
N ILE A 117 12.55 21.65 -21.22
CA ILE A 117 13.35 21.08 -22.32
C ILE A 117 14.85 21.18 -22.00
N GLY A 118 15.64 20.20 -22.44
CA GLY A 118 17.06 20.11 -22.13
C GLY A 118 17.36 19.53 -20.74
N THR A 119 16.33 19.11 -19.99
CA THR A 119 16.50 18.49 -18.68
C THR A 119 17.31 17.20 -18.78
N ARG A 120 18.49 17.20 -18.16
CA ARG A 120 19.42 16.08 -18.05
C ARG A 120 19.46 15.57 -16.62
N ILE A 121 19.59 14.26 -16.47
CA ILE A 121 19.78 13.63 -15.16
C ILE A 121 21.10 12.89 -15.18
N GLN A 122 21.93 13.19 -14.19
CA GLN A 122 23.17 12.48 -13.93
C GLN A 122 23.02 11.78 -12.59
N PHE A 123 23.52 10.56 -12.50
CA PHE A 123 23.49 9.82 -11.25
C PHE A 123 24.78 9.04 -11.03
N GLU A 124 25.22 9.01 -9.79
CA GLU A 124 26.40 8.27 -9.33
C GLU A 124 25.93 7.17 -8.39
N LEU A 125 26.11 5.92 -8.82
CA LEU A 125 25.81 4.72 -8.04
C LEU A 125 27.03 4.35 -7.20
N LYS A 126 26.83 4.18 -5.89
CA LYS A 126 27.86 3.75 -4.94
C LYS A 126 27.98 2.22 -4.85
N CYS A 127 27.01 1.50 -5.37
CA CYS A 127 27.00 0.05 -5.50
C CYS A 127 26.18 -0.37 -6.74
N PRO A 128 26.34 -1.62 -7.23
CA PRO A 128 25.56 -2.10 -8.36
C PRO A 128 24.05 -2.04 -8.13
N ALA A 129 23.30 -1.68 -9.17
CA ALA A 129 21.85 -1.54 -9.12
C ALA A 129 21.21 -1.80 -10.48
N THR A 130 19.97 -2.27 -10.48
CA THR A 130 19.12 -2.13 -11.66
C THR A 130 18.42 -0.78 -11.61
N VAL A 131 18.66 0.03 -12.63
CA VAL A 131 18.05 1.36 -12.79
C VAL A 131 16.92 1.24 -13.79
N TYR A 132 15.71 1.57 -13.37
CA TYR A 132 14.54 1.62 -14.23
C TYR A 132 14.23 3.07 -14.55
N PHE A 133 14.19 3.41 -15.83
CA PHE A 133 13.74 4.71 -16.32
C PHE A 133 12.42 4.53 -17.05
N PHE A 134 11.41 5.31 -16.67
CA PHE A 134 10.11 5.18 -17.30
C PHE A 134 9.41 6.52 -17.46
N PHE A 135 8.70 6.64 -18.56
CA PHE A 135 8.09 7.88 -19.01
C PHE A 135 6.72 7.65 -19.64
N HIS A 136 5.87 8.67 -19.60
CA HIS A 136 4.53 8.59 -20.18
C HIS A 136 4.59 8.46 -21.70
N TYR A 137 3.75 7.60 -22.30
CA TYR A 137 3.90 7.23 -23.71
C TYR A 137 3.84 8.41 -24.70
N CYS A 138 2.99 9.42 -24.47
CA CYS A 138 2.83 10.55 -25.39
C CYS A 138 3.41 11.89 -24.89
N THR A 139 3.76 11.97 -23.60
CA THR A 139 4.37 13.18 -23.00
C THR A 139 5.74 12.79 -22.45
N ASN A 140 6.64 12.42 -23.36
CA ASN A 140 7.90 11.74 -23.04
C ASN A 140 9.14 12.62 -23.22
N GLY A 141 9.01 13.87 -23.67
CA GLY A 141 10.17 14.76 -23.85
C GLY A 141 11.20 14.28 -24.87
N GLY A 142 10.82 13.41 -25.82
CA GLY A 142 11.70 12.84 -26.84
C GLY A 142 12.33 11.49 -26.44
N PHE A 143 11.96 10.93 -25.28
CA PHE A 143 12.58 9.68 -24.82
C PHE A 143 12.17 8.45 -25.63
N SER A 144 11.03 8.50 -26.33
CA SER A 144 10.60 7.42 -27.21
C SER A 144 11.54 7.24 -28.40
N GLU A 145 12.20 8.30 -28.83
CA GLU A 145 13.17 8.32 -29.92
C GLU A 145 14.59 8.08 -29.43
N ILE A 146 14.93 8.57 -28.22
CA ILE A 146 16.27 8.44 -27.64
C ILE A 146 16.57 7.01 -27.18
N PHE A 147 15.71 6.43 -26.36
CA PHE A 147 16.03 5.18 -25.65
C PHE A 147 16.21 3.95 -26.54
N PRO A 148 15.48 3.77 -27.66
CA PRO A 148 15.77 2.68 -28.61
C PRO A 148 17.20 2.66 -29.14
N GLU A 149 17.87 3.82 -29.21
CA GLU A 149 19.24 3.96 -29.73
C GLU A 149 20.31 3.73 -28.65
N LEU A 150 19.92 3.64 -27.36
CA LEU A 150 20.84 3.42 -26.24
C LEU A 150 21.10 1.93 -26.03
N LYS A 151 22.25 1.44 -26.50
CA LYS A 151 22.60 0.00 -26.51
C LYS A 151 22.57 -0.69 -25.14
N GLU A 152 22.83 0.05 -24.06
CA GLU A 152 22.89 -0.50 -22.70
C GLU A 152 21.52 -0.57 -22.02
N TRP A 153 20.50 0.06 -22.60
CA TRP A 153 19.16 0.13 -22.03
C TRP A 153 18.25 -0.89 -22.70
N GLU A 154 17.65 -1.76 -21.90
CA GLU A 154 16.71 -2.78 -22.37
C GLU A 154 15.26 -2.33 -22.17
N ARG A 155 14.45 -2.40 -23.24
CA ARG A 155 13.02 -2.14 -23.14
C ARG A 155 12.34 -3.21 -22.28
N CYS A 156 11.58 -2.79 -21.28
CA CYS A 156 10.77 -3.70 -20.46
C CYS A 156 9.40 -3.94 -21.11
N LEU A 157 8.90 -5.19 -21.02
CA LEU A 157 7.59 -5.58 -21.54
C LEU A 157 6.42 -4.99 -20.74
N GLN A 158 6.64 -4.79 -19.45
CA GLN A 158 5.69 -4.16 -18.54
C GLN A 158 6.24 -2.82 -18.06
N ALA A 159 5.36 -1.91 -17.69
CA ALA A 159 5.69 -0.61 -17.15
C ALA A 159 4.66 -0.25 -16.07
N PRO A 160 5.00 0.62 -15.12
CA PRO A 160 4.02 1.08 -14.15
C PRO A 160 2.96 1.93 -14.85
N GLN A 161 1.77 1.97 -14.26
CA GLN A 161 0.69 2.85 -14.68
C GLN A 161 0.31 3.74 -13.51
N TYR A 162 -0.27 4.90 -13.82
CA TYR A 162 -0.70 5.84 -12.81
C TYR A 162 -2.08 6.40 -13.15
N ASP A 163 -2.74 6.84 -12.08
CA ASP A 163 -4.07 7.42 -12.11
C ASP A 163 -4.01 8.94 -12.01
N ILE A 164 -4.88 9.59 -12.77
CA ILE A 164 -5.17 11.01 -12.63
C ILE A 164 -6.59 11.22 -12.08
N TYR A 165 -6.80 12.32 -11.35
CA TYR A 165 -8.03 12.55 -10.59
C TYR A 165 -9.32 12.63 -11.40
N ASN A 166 -9.25 12.82 -12.71
CA ASN A 166 -10.41 12.96 -13.59
C ASN A 166 -11.01 11.61 -14.02
N GLY A 167 -10.47 10.48 -13.55
CA GLY A 167 -10.96 9.14 -13.87
C GLY A 167 -10.27 8.48 -15.07
N ASP A 168 -9.26 9.11 -15.67
CA ASP A 168 -8.37 8.38 -16.58
C ASP A 168 -7.42 7.52 -15.74
N HIS A 169 -7.73 6.23 -15.69
CA HIS A 169 -6.97 5.22 -14.98
C HIS A 169 -5.99 4.49 -15.91
N GLY A 170 -4.93 3.95 -15.34
CA GLY A 170 -4.04 3.05 -16.08
C GLY A 170 -3.29 3.73 -17.22
N LEU A 171 -2.89 5.01 -17.06
CA LEU A 171 -2.17 5.72 -18.11
C LEU A 171 -0.86 5.01 -18.45
N ASN A 172 -0.70 4.70 -19.74
CA ASN A 172 0.39 3.86 -20.23
C ASN A 172 1.75 4.54 -20.08
N MET A 173 2.74 3.79 -19.61
CA MET A 173 4.13 4.22 -19.58
C MET A 173 5.02 3.31 -20.42
N ILE A 174 6.16 3.86 -20.82
CA ILE A 174 7.26 3.17 -21.47
C ILE A 174 8.38 3.11 -20.44
N MET A 175 8.94 1.92 -20.22
CA MET A 175 10.00 1.61 -19.27
C MET A 175 11.19 0.94 -19.94
N TYR A 176 12.37 1.42 -19.58
CA TYR A 176 13.65 0.80 -19.89
C TYR A 176 14.38 0.49 -18.58
N LYS A 177 15.25 -0.52 -18.63
CA LYS A 177 16.13 -0.87 -17.52
C LYS A 177 17.59 -0.85 -17.96
N LEU A 178 18.46 -0.54 -17.01
CA LEU A 178 19.91 -0.63 -17.11
C LEU A 178 20.40 -1.41 -15.89
N ASN A 179 21.09 -2.53 -16.11
CA ASN A 179 21.85 -3.18 -15.05
C ASN A 179 23.21 -2.49 -14.95
N ALA A 180 23.39 -1.68 -13.92
CA ALA A 180 24.54 -0.81 -13.76
C ALA A 180 25.44 -1.29 -12.61
N GLU A 181 26.75 -1.19 -12.81
CA GLU A 181 27.74 -1.32 -11.75
C GLU A 181 27.83 0.00 -10.95
N ALA A 182 28.67 0.03 -9.91
CA ALA A 182 29.01 1.29 -9.27
C ALA A 182 29.73 2.22 -10.27
N GLY A 183 29.33 3.49 -10.32
CA GLY A 183 29.86 4.45 -11.28
C GLY A 183 28.92 5.60 -11.61
N ALA A 184 29.36 6.44 -12.55
CA ALA A 184 28.62 7.62 -13.01
C ALA A 184 27.90 7.36 -14.32
N TYR A 185 26.64 7.73 -14.39
CA TYR A 185 25.75 7.51 -15.52
C TYR A 185 24.97 8.78 -15.85
N THR A 186 24.42 8.82 -17.07
CA THR A 186 23.62 9.96 -17.54
C THR A 186 22.42 9.45 -18.33
N ILE A 187 21.24 9.96 -17.98
CA ILE A 187 20.07 9.91 -18.86
C ILE A 187 20.16 11.11 -19.81
N PRO A 188 20.06 10.89 -21.13
CA PRO A 188 20.15 11.98 -22.10
C PRO A 188 19.14 13.10 -21.83
N PRO A 189 19.42 14.33 -22.25
CA PRO A 189 18.51 15.45 -22.03
C PRO A 189 17.18 15.27 -22.78
N THR A 190 16.10 15.83 -22.24
CA THR A 190 14.83 15.97 -22.96
C THR A 190 15.02 16.80 -24.24
N GLN A 191 14.46 16.35 -25.35
CA GLN A 191 14.52 16.98 -26.66
C GLN A 191 13.24 17.73 -27.04
N THR A 192 12.12 17.40 -26.40
CA THR A 192 10.82 18.05 -26.62
C THR A 192 10.20 18.48 -25.29
N GLU A 193 9.13 19.27 -25.36
CA GLU A 193 8.41 19.74 -24.19
C GLU A 193 7.62 18.63 -23.48
N ASN A 194 7.08 18.96 -22.30
CA ASN A 194 6.13 18.15 -21.55
C ASN A 194 6.64 16.75 -21.16
N ALA A 195 7.92 16.60 -20.84
CA ALA A 195 8.45 15.32 -20.37
C ALA A 195 7.76 14.86 -19.07
N CYS A 196 7.39 13.60 -18.96
CA CYS A 196 6.77 13.05 -17.77
C CYS A 196 7.46 11.71 -17.49
N PHE A 197 8.38 11.68 -16.52
CA PHE A 197 9.23 10.53 -16.27
C PHE A 197 9.55 10.38 -14.79
N ASN A 198 9.95 9.17 -14.39
CA ASN A 198 10.57 8.90 -13.11
C ASN A 198 11.65 7.83 -13.23
N ILE A 199 12.42 7.66 -12.15
CA ILE A 199 13.49 6.66 -12.04
C ILE A 199 13.22 5.80 -10.82
N VAL A 200 13.42 4.49 -10.93
CA VAL A 200 13.51 3.61 -9.77
C VAL A 200 14.91 3.01 -9.71
N PHE A 201 15.56 3.13 -8.56
CA PHE A 201 16.83 2.47 -8.26
C PHE A 201 16.58 1.23 -7.42
N GLN A 202 16.94 0.06 -7.96
CA GLN A 202 16.83 -1.23 -7.29
C GLN A 202 18.24 -1.75 -6.96
N PHE A 203 18.71 -1.48 -5.76
CA PHE A 203 20.01 -1.96 -5.28
C PHE A 203 19.95 -3.45 -4.99
N LEU A 204 20.98 -4.18 -5.44
CA LEU A 204 21.17 -5.57 -5.05
C LEU A 204 21.51 -5.61 -3.56
N ARG A 205 20.62 -6.16 -2.75
CA ARG A 205 20.83 -6.40 -1.32
C ARG A 205 21.30 -7.82 -1.07
#